data_AF-G4TX48-F1
#
_entry.id   AF-G4TX48-F1
#
_cell.length_a   1.000
_cell.length_b   1.000
_cell.length_c   1.000
_cell.angle_alpha   90.00
_cell.angle_beta   90.00
_cell.angle_gamma   90.00
#
_symmetry.space_group_name_H-M   'P 1'
#
loop_
_entity.id
_entity.type
_entity.pdbx_description
1 polymer ?
#
loop_
_entity_poly.entity_id
_entity_poly.type
_entity_poly.pdbx_seq_one_letter_code
_entity_poly.pdbx_strand_id
1 'polypeptide(L)'
;MTPKTLQILVLWLPFAIASLVKAVPVVQTTSGKVKGKAVSNTTNAYLGIPYAQPPVGPLRFLAPRPLLDSIHHAKCHRIWPLLYPARSESTGSISFW
;
A
#
# COMPACT_ATOMS: atom_id res chain seq x y z
N MET A 1 21.31 45.70 -0.91
CA MET A 1 20.36 44.56 -0.92
C MET A 1 19.01 45.12 -1.35
N THR A 2 18.63 44.99 -2.63
CA THR A 2 17.48 45.73 -3.19
C THR A 2 16.17 44.94 -3.01
N PRO A 3 15.02 45.62 -2.83
CA PRO A 3 13.75 44.95 -2.54
C PRO A 3 13.28 43.98 -3.64
N LYS A 4 13.70 44.22 -4.91
CA LYS A 4 13.41 43.37 -6.07
C LYS A 4 14.09 41.99 -6.00
N THR A 5 15.32 41.91 -5.47
CA THR A 5 16.01 40.63 -5.25
C THR A 5 15.33 39.77 -4.18
N LEU A 6 14.73 40.39 -3.16
CA LEU A 6 13.97 39.69 -2.12
C LEU A 6 12.67 39.10 -2.70
N GLN A 7 11.97 39.82 -3.56
CA GLN A 7 10.76 39.33 -4.23
C GLN A 7 11.04 38.13 -5.14
N ILE A 8 12.16 38.15 -5.89
CA ILE A 8 12.55 37.03 -6.74
C ILE A 8 12.88 35.79 -5.89
N LEU A 9 13.63 35.92 -4.80
CA LEU A 9 13.93 34.78 -3.92
C LEU A 9 12.67 34.16 -3.29
N VAL A 10 11.70 34.98 -2.89
CA VAL A 10 10.40 34.51 -2.35
C VAL A 10 9.56 33.79 -3.42
N LEU A 11 9.59 34.29 -4.66
CA LEU A 11 8.86 33.67 -5.78
C LEU A 11 9.46 32.33 -6.24
N TRP A 12 10.75 32.09 -6.02
CA TRP A 12 11.42 30.82 -6.36
C TRP A 12 11.41 29.78 -5.22
N LEU A 13 11.16 30.23 -3.98
CA LEU A 13 11.11 29.37 -2.80
C LEU A 13 10.10 28.20 -2.88
N PRO A 14 8.84 28.37 -3.37
CA PRO A 14 7.90 27.24 -3.45
C PRO A 14 8.27 26.22 -4.54
N PHE A 15 9.02 26.62 -5.58
CA PHE A 15 9.48 25.71 -6.63
C PHE A 15 10.60 24.77 -6.14
N ALA A 16 11.49 25.28 -5.28
CA ALA A 16 12.58 24.48 -4.71
C ALA A 16 12.10 23.38 -3.73
N ILE A 17 10.93 23.55 -3.10
CA ILE A 17 10.41 22.61 -2.09
C ILE A 17 9.69 21.42 -2.75
N ALA A 18 9.15 21.58 -3.96
CA ALA A 18 8.35 20.56 -4.64
C ALA A 18 9.13 19.26 -4.97
N SER A 19 10.46 19.33 -5.13
CA SER A 19 11.29 18.19 -5.50
C SER A 19 11.52 17.16 -4.38
N LEU A 20 11.04 17.41 -3.15
CA LEU A 20 11.27 16.51 -2.01
C LEU A 20 10.22 15.39 -1.85
N VAL A 21 9.20 15.34 -2.72
CA VAL A 21 8.15 14.31 -2.63
C VAL A 21 8.66 12.99 -3.25
N LYS A 22 8.97 12.01 -2.40
CA LYS A 22 9.33 10.66 -2.85
C LYS A 22 8.07 9.92 -3.33
N ALA A 23 8.07 9.51 -4.59
CA ALA A 23 6.94 8.79 -5.19
C ALA A 23 6.66 7.47 -4.46
N VAL A 24 5.37 7.16 -4.25
CA VAL A 24 4.95 5.87 -3.70
C VAL A 24 5.11 4.80 -4.77
N PRO A 25 5.86 3.71 -4.53
CA PRO A 25 6.12 2.71 -5.55
C PRO A 25 4.86 1.84 -5.78
N VAL A 26 4.43 1.71 -7.03
CA VAL A 26 3.26 0.90 -7.43
C VAL A 26 3.65 -0.06 -8.56
N VAL A 27 3.30 -1.34 -8.42
CA VAL A 27 3.65 -2.40 -9.39
C VAL A 27 2.41 -3.17 -9.82
N GLN A 28 2.39 -3.62 -11.07
CA GLN A 28 1.35 -4.48 -11.63
C GLN A 28 1.70 -5.94 -11.36
N THR A 29 0.74 -6.71 -10.86
CA THR A 29 0.85 -8.17 -10.66
C THR A 29 -0.29 -8.88 -11.38
N THR A 30 -0.20 -10.20 -11.51
CA THR A 30 -1.29 -11.04 -12.05
C THR A 30 -2.60 -10.89 -11.29
N SER A 31 -2.53 -10.51 -10.01
CA SER A 31 -3.68 -10.29 -9.14
C SER A 31 -4.05 -8.81 -8.99
N GLY A 32 -3.40 -7.90 -9.72
CA GLY A 32 -3.72 -6.46 -9.75
C GLY A 32 -2.58 -5.53 -9.27
N LYS A 33 -2.91 -4.26 -9.06
CA LYS A 33 -1.94 -3.21 -8.65
C LYS A 33 -1.61 -3.32 -7.16
N VAL A 34 -0.32 -3.32 -6.84
CA VAL A 34 0.18 -3.35 -5.46
C VAL A 34 0.95 -2.07 -5.14
N LYS A 35 0.58 -1.42 -4.03
CA LYS A 35 1.29 -0.25 -3.48
C LYS A 35 2.29 -0.70 -2.43
N GLY A 36 3.55 -0.32 -2.59
CA GLY A 36 4.65 -0.61 -1.67
C GLY A 36 5.10 0.60 -0.86
N LYS A 37 6.23 0.45 -0.18
CA LYS A 37 6.92 1.49 0.58
C LYS A 37 8.38 1.56 0.14
N ALA A 38 8.88 2.76 -0.14
CA ALA A 38 10.32 2.96 -0.31
C ALA A 38 11.01 2.84 1.07
N VAL A 39 11.93 1.88 1.20
CA VAL A 39 12.67 1.61 2.45
C VAL A 39 14.04 2.26 2.42
N SER A 40 14.69 2.26 1.25
CA SER A 40 15.98 2.92 1.03
C SER A 40 15.92 3.74 -0.27
N ASN A 41 17.07 4.25 -0.73
CA ASN A 41 17.16 4.92 -2.03
C ASN A 41 17.09 3.93 -3.21
N THR A 42 17.38 2.66 -2.99
CA THR A 42 17.44 1.62 -4.02
C THR A 42 16.48 0.47 -3.78
N THR A 43 15.75 0.46 -2.66
CA THR A 43 14.92 -0.68 -2.25
C THR A 43 13.50 -0.25 -1.92
N ASN A 44 12.56 -0.99 -2.50
CA ASN A 44 11.13 -0.90 -2.23
C ASN A 44 10.66 -2.19 -1.56
N ALA A 45 9.80 -2.08 -0.55
CA ALA A 45 9.18 -3.21 0.14
C ALA A 45 7.69 -3.28 -0.20
N TYR A 46 7.21 -4.48 -0.49
CA TYR A 46 5.80 -4.79 -0.70
C TYR A 46 5.46 -5.95 0.24
N LEU A 47 4.60 -5.70 1.23
CA LEU A 47 4.43 -6.58 2.39
C LEU A 47 2.96 -7.01 2.51
N GLY A 48 2.73 -8.24 2.96
CA GLY A 48 1.36 -8.73 3.22
C GLY A 48 0.50 -8.90 1.97
N ILE A 49 1.13 -9.11 0.81
CA ILE A 49 0.41 -9.43 -0.44
C ILE A 49 -0.15 -10.86 -0.31
N PRO A 50 -1.48 -11.05 -0.37
CA PRO A 50 -2.05 -12.38 -0.37
C PRO A 50 -1.71 -13.10 -1.69
N TYR A 51 -1.42 -14.40 -1.62
CA TYR A 51 -1.18 -15.24 -2.81
C TYR A 51 -2.33 -16.25 -3.06
N ALA A 52 -3.17 -16.46 -2.05
CA ALA A 52 -4.27 -17.42 -2.07
C ALA A 52 -5.41 -16.91 -1.16
N GLN A 53 -6.58 -17.52 -1.27
CA GLN A 53 -7.68 -17.27 -0.36
C GLN A 53 -7.31 -17.67 1.08
N PRO A 54 -7.78 -16.93 2.11
CA PRO A 54 -7.56 -17.30 3.51
C PRO A 54 -8.08 -18.73 3.80
N PRO A 55 -7.26 -19.63 4.37
CA PRO A 55 -7.63 -21.04 4.60
C PRO A 55 -8.46 -21.20 5.88
N VAL A 56 -9.54 -20.41 6.00
CA VAL A 56 -10.44 -20.39 7.17
C VAL A 56 -11.78 -21.04 6.82
N GLY A 57 -12.52 -21.47 7.85
CA GLY A 57 -13.83 -22.09 7.66
C GLY A 57 -13.75 -23.38 6.81
N PRO A 58 -14.59 -23.55 5.78
CA PRO A 58 -14.59 -24.73 4.92
C PRO A 58 -13.29 -24.96 4.12
N LEU A 59 -12.45 -23.93 3.98
CA LEU A 59 -11.16 -24.03 3.29
C LEU A 59 -10.06 -24.60 4.18
N ARG A 60 -10.34 -24.80 5.48
CA ARG A 60 -9.38 -25.37 6.42
C ARG A 60 -9.00 -26.78 5.96
N PHE A 61 -7.71 -27.08 6.00
CA PHE A 61 -7.13 -28.37 5.57
C PHE A 61 -7.30 -28.70 4.08
N LEU A 62 -7.82 -27.77 3.27
CA LEU A 62 -7.85 -27.92 1.82
C LEU A 62 -6.63 -27.26 1.18
N ALA A 63 -6.35 -27.67 -0.06
CA ALA A 63 -5.34 -27.02 -0.90
C ALA A 63 -5.67 -25.52 -1.09
N PRO A 64 -4.65 -24.65 -1.14
CA PRO A 64 -4.83 -23.22 -1.32
C PRO A 64 -5.57 -22.92 -2.63
N ARG A 65 -6.58 -22.05 -2.57
CA ARG A 65 -7.34 -21.61 -3.74
C ARG A 65 -6.82 -20.27 -4.26
N PRO A 66 -6.85 -20.03 -5.58
CA PRO A 66 -6.41 -18.76 -6.17
C PRO A 66 -7.30 -17.60 -5.71
N LEU A 67 -6.73 -16.39 -5.67
CA LEU A 67 -7.49 -15.18 -5.35
C LEU A 67 -8.50 -14.89 -6.47
N LEU A 68 -9.78 -14.83 -6.11
CA LEU A 68 -10.87 -14.50 -7.04
C LEU A 68 -11.00 -13.00 -7.28
N ASP A 69 -10.52 -12.17 -6.34
CA ASP A 69 -10.63 -10.71 -6.41
C ASP A 69 -9.28 -10.02 -6.67
N SER A 70 -9.31 -9.06 -7.59
CA SER A 70 -8.23 -8.11 -7.81
C SER A 70 -7.90 -7.32 -6.54
N ILE A 71 -6.61 -7.18 -6.22
CA ILE A 71 -6.04 -6.64 -4.96
C ILE A 71 -6.31 -5.13 -4.76
N HIS A 72 -7.34 -4.53 -5.39
CA HIS A 72 -7.62 -3.09 -5.37
C HIS A 72 -7.73 -2.47 -3.97
N HIS A 73 -8.07 -3.26 -2.94
CA HIS A 73 -8.20 -2.81 -1.56
C HIS A 73 -7.13 -3.32 -0.58
N ALA A 74 -6.21 -4.20 -0.99
CA ALA A 74 -5.25 -4.74 -0.03
C ALA A 74 -4.14 -3.71 0.26
N LYS A 75 -4.11 -3.26 1.51
CA LYS A 75 -3.14 -2.30 2.04
C LYS A 75 -1.77 -2.99 2.23
N CYS A 76 -1.06 -3.23 1.12
CA CYS A 76 0.20 -4.01 1.06
C CYS A 76 1.45 -3.28 1.59
N HIS A 77 1.29 -2.26 2.43
CA HIS A 77 2.41 -1.53 3.03
C HIS A 77 2.67 -1.93 4.50
N ARG A 78 1.95 -2.93 5.01
CA ARG A 78 2.08 -3.43 6.38
C ARG A 78 2.02 -4.96 6.37
N ILE A 79 2.83 -5.58 7.23
CA ILE A 79 2.75 -7.02 7.50
C ILE A 79 1.40 -7.27 8.20
N TRP A 80 0.68 -8.32 7.80
CA TRP A 80 -0.51 -8.75 8.51
C TRP A 80 -0.16 -9.05 9.98
N PRO A 81 -0.97 -8.62 10.97
CA PRO A 81 -0.72 -9.01 12.35
C PRO A 81 -0.70 -10.54 12.43
N LEU A 82 0.36 -11.09 13.05
CA LEU A 82 0.54 -12.53 13.26
C LEU A 82 -0.59 -13.16 14.09
N LEU A 83 -1.32 -12.32 14.84
CA LEU A 83 -2.52 -12.68 15.57
C LEU A 83 -3.74 -12.21 14.78
N TYR A 84 -4.57 -13.14 14.29
CA TYR A 84 -5.87 -12.83 13.72
C TYR A 84 -6.74 -12.15 14.78
N PRO A 85 -7.28 -10.96 14.49
CA PRO A 85 -8.73 -10.93 14.40
C PRO A 85 -9.12 -10.33 13.05
N ALA A 86 -9.85 -11.11 12.26
CA ALA A 86 -10.54 -10.57 11.11
C ALA A 86 -11.63 -9.62 11.61
N ARG A 87 -11.55 -8.34 11.23
CA ARG A 87 -12.69 -7.44 11.28
C ARG A 87 -12.87 -6.83 9.91
N SER A 88 -13.87 -7.34 9.19
CA SER A 88 -14.38 -6.72 7.98
C SER A 88 -15.49 -5.75 8.37
N GLU A 89 -15.30 -4.47 8.11
CA GLU A 89 -16.42 -3.52 8.12
C GLU A 89 -16.39 -2.73 6.83
N SER A 90 -17.07 -3.29 5.83
CA SER A 90 -18.12 -2.60 5.09
C SER A 90 -18.76 -3.61 4.14
N THR A 91 -20.05 -3.88 4.36
CA THR A 91 -20.97 -4.64 3.50
C THR A 91 -20.71 -6.15 3.36
N GLY A 92 -21.31 -6.94 4.26
CA GLY A 92 -21.82 -8.27 3.92
C GLY A 92 -21.18 -9.47 4.61
N SER A 93 -21.10 -9.46 5.95
CA SER A 93 -20.91 -10.64 6.81
C SER A 93 -19.62 -11.45 6.63
N ILE A 94 -18.62 -11.13 7.46
CA ILE A 94 -17.60 -12.09 7.87
C ILE A 94 -17.72 -12.21 9.39
N SER A 95 -18.48 -13.22 9.83
CA SER A 95 -18.60 -13.59 11.24
C SER A 95 -17.53 -14.62 11.61
N PHE A 96 -16.89 -14.39 12.74
CA PHE A 96 -16.11 -15.39 13.47
C PHE A 96 -16.89 -15.66 14.76
N TRP A 97 -17.31 -16.92 14.92
CA TRP A 97 -18.37 -17.45 15.79
C TRP A 97 -19.78 -17.31 15.22
#